data_AF-A0A9X3INR1-F1
#
_entry.id   AF-A0A9X3INR1-F1
#
_cell.length_a   1.000
_cell.length_b   1.000
_cell.length_c   1.000
_cell.angle_alpha   90.00
_cell.angle_beta   90.00
_cell.angle_gamma   90.00
#
_symmetry.space_group_name_H-M   'P 1'
#
loop_
_entity.id
_entity.type
_entity.pdbx_description
1 polymer ?
#
loop_
_entity_poly.entity_id
_entity_poly.type
_entity_poly.pdbx_seq_one_letter_code
_entity_poly.pdbx_strand_id
1 'polypeptide(L)'
;MNPKVKSLLDAVNQLYPGTVMSRVGTENTGALHIDRVNQEVLGQRLLIEVAEETESDFLLANELLKMLLTFNGITPQVFFALTFNDDKLDEQLIQIATRMHRVVVHAITYRELATKQMLTQQTADAYLAGVQSELTPENGDLDDESLWRLLMVLDALVFADNLVEASDFTAVLENNYPLAYTAAQTLAEPILRADLKQSRQIRHQMVTLFVGLDDVLKKWGKPTVNAKEYVTLTSVLSQRQLALPVNQVFTIFHSEMTDFQTKKTAYVGLNKGDEQNSFVITPPENEADRPAFFKALYAMKVSELFKKLALPYIERV
;
A
#
# COMPACT_ATOMS: atom_id res chain seq x y z
N MET A 1 1.15 -18.16 20.74
CA MET A 1 1.85 -17.98 19.46
C MET A 1 2.09 -19.34 18.80
N ASN A 2 1.45 -19.56 17.66
CA ASN A 2 1.58 -20.75 16.83
C ASN A 2 3.05 -20.97 16.35
N PRO A 3 3.55 -22.23 16.24
CA PRO A 3 4.88 -22.53 15.71
C PRO A 3 5.19 -21.92 14.33
N LYS A 4 4.20 -21.81 13.45
CA LYS A 4 4.34 -21.20 12.11
C LYS A 4 4.62 -19.69 12.21
N VAL A 5 3.94 -19.00 13.14
CA VAL A 5 4.17 -17.57 13.45
C VAL A 5 5.57 -17.38 14.03
N LYS A 6 5.97 -18.25 14.96
CA LYS A 6 7.32 -18.22 15.54
C LYS A 6 8.40 -18.37 14.46
N SER A 7 8.23 -19.30 13.52
CA SER A 7 9.17 -19.46 12.40
C SER A 7 9.25 -18.23 11.51
N LEU A 8 8.13 -17.52 11.28
CA LEU A 8 8.13 -16.25 10.55
C LEU A 8 8.87 -15.15 11.32
N LEU A 9 8.65 -15.08 12.64
CA LEU A 9 9.34 -14.13 13.51
C LEU A 9 10.85 -14.37 13.51
N ASP A 10 11.28 -15.63 13.55
CA ASP A 10 12.69 -16.00 13.48
C ASP A 10 13.30 -15.59 12.12
N ALA A 11 12.57 -15.81 11.02
CA ALA A 11 13.01 -15.39 9.68
C ALA A 11 13.14 -13.86 9.55
N VAL A 12 12.19 -13.11 10.12
CA VAL A 12 12.25 -11.64 10.16
C VAL A 12 13.47 -11.18 10.98
N ASN A 13 13.71 -11.79 12.14
CA ASN A 13 14.86 -11.47 13.00
C ASN A 13 16.22 -11.79 12.36
N GLN A 14 16.29 -12.68 11.37
CA GLN A 14 17.51 -12.91 10.60
C GLN A 14 17.84 -11.78 9.62
N LEU A 15 16.83 -11.03 9.17
CA LEU A 15 16.99 -9.94 8.20
C LEU A 15 17.04 -8.56 8.88
N TYR A 16 16.32 -8.38 9.98
CA TYR A 16 16.26 -7.12 10.69
C TYR A 16 17.57 -6.88 11.48
N PRO A 17 18.23 -5.71 11.37
CA PRO A 17 19.47 -5.42 12.10
C PRO A 17 19.34 -5.44 13.63
N GLY A 18 18.11 -5.34 14.14
CA GLY A 18 17.77 -5.34 15.56
C GLY A 18 17.01 -6.58 15.98
N THR A 19 16.11 -6.45 16.97
CA THR A 19 15.22 -7.54 17.39
C THR A 19 13.76 -7.17 17.18
N VAL A 20 13.04 -8.01 16.43
CA VAL A 20 11.58 -7.94 16.30
C VAL A 20 10.94 -8.79 17.38
N MET A 21 9.99 -8.19 18.09
CA MET A 21 9.21 -8.82 19.16
C MET A 21 7.73 -8.58 18.88
N SER A 22 6.87 -9.40 19.49
CA SER A 22 5.43 -9.18 19.41
C SER A 22 4.77 -9.19 20.78
N ARG A 23 3.65 -8.46 20.87
CA ARG A 23 2.73 -8.43 21.99
C ARG A 23 1.31 -8.58 21.44
N VAL A 24 0.50 -9.37 22.13
CA VAL A 24 -0.91 -9.56 21.82
C VAL A 24 -1.69 -9.13 23.05
N GLY A 25 -2.76 -8.35 22.85
CA GLY A 25 -3.72 -8.03 23.89
C GLY A 25 -4.51 -9.26 24.33
N THR A 26 -5.43 -9.06 25.28
CA THR A 26 -6.21 -10.15 25.89
C THR A 26 -7.70 -10.07 25.56
N GLU A 27 -8.13 -9.06 24.80
CA GLU A 27 -9.52 -8.87 24.44
C GLU A 27 -9.89 -9.76 23.27
N ASN A 28 -10.94 -10.55 23.41
CA ASN A 28 -11.48 -11.40 22.34
C ASN A 28 -12.86 -10.89 21.94
N THR A 29 -12.89 -10.13 20.85
CA THR A 29 -14.08 -9.47 20.30
C THR A 29 -14.89 -10.39 19.37
N GLY A 30 -14.31 -11.49 18.90
CA GLY A 30 -14.85 -12.31 17.82
C GLY A 30 -14.80 -11.64 16.43
N ALA A 31 -14.29 -10.41 16.33
CA ALA A 31 -14.09 -9.67 15.10
C ALA A 31 -12.59 -9.50 14.81
N LEU A 32 -12.17 -9.81 13.59
CA LEU A 32 -10.80 -9.63 13.13
C LEU A 32 -10.70 -8.28 12.41
N HIS A 33 -9.94 -7.36 12.99
CA HIS A 33 -9.67 -6.06 12.41
C HIS A 33 -8.27 -6.01 11.79
N ILE A 34 -8.20 -6.17 10.46
CA ILE A 34 -6.93 -6.37 9.73
C ILE A 34 -5.90 -5.24 9.95
N ASP A 35 -6.38 -4.02 10.22
CA ASP A 35 -5.55 -2.83 10.39
C ASP A 35 -5.23 -2.49 11.86
N ARG A 36 -5.70 -3.27 12.85
CA ARG A 36 -5.40 -3.07 14.29
C ARG A 36 -4.08 -3.74 14.71
N VAL A 37 -3.06 -3.54 13.90
CA VAL A 37 -1.68 -3.96 14.18
C VAL A 37 -0.78 -2.74 14.15
N ASN A 38 -0.11 -2.46 15.27
CA ASN A 38 0.80 -1.35 15.41
C ASN A 38 2.26 -1.84 15.39
N GLN A 39 3.14 -1.01 14.82
CA GLN A 39 4.58 -1.21 14.91
C GLN A 39 5.22 -0.04 15.63
N GLU A 40 6.03 -0.33 16.64
CA GLU A 40 6.79 0.68 17.38
C GLU A 40 8.29 0.35 17.36
N VAL A 41 9.12 1.33 17.00
CA VAL A 41 10.59 1.19 17.04
C VAL A 41 11.11 1.71 18.37
N LEU A 42 11.65 0.81 19.17
CA LEU A 42 12.19 1.04 20.51
C LEU A 42 13.72 0.84 20.50
N GLY A 43 14.44 1.84 19.99
CA GLY A 43 15.89 1.76 19.80
C GLY A 43 16.26 0.72 18.73
N GLN A 44 16.93 -0.36 19.13
CA GLN A 44 17.23 -1.50 18.24
C GLN A 44 16.13 -2.57 18.24
N ARG A 45 14.99 -2.32 18.87
CA ARG A 45 13.87 -3.25 18.91
C ARG A 45 12.73 -2.72 18.05
N LEU A 46 12.00 -3.63 17.41
CA LEU A 46 10.72 -3.34 16.79
C LEU A 46 9.66 -4.20 17.47
N LEU A 47 8.65 -3.55 18.04
CA LEU A 47 7.52 -4.21 18.67
C LEU A 47 6.33 -4.22 17.72
N ILE A 48 5.80 -5.40 17.43
CA ILE A 48 4.52 -5.59 16.76
C ILE A 48 3.45 -5.79 17.84
N GLU A 49 2.53 -4.85 17.95
CA GLU A 49 1.41 -4.94 18.90
C GLU A 49 0.11 -5.27 18.15
N VAL A 50 -0.50 -6.38 18.52
CA VAL A 50 -1.87 -6.73 18.11
C VAL A 50 -2.78 -6.43 19.28
N ALA A 51 -3.76 -5.54 19.07
CA ALA A 51 -4.61 -5.03 20.15
C ALA A 51 -5.50 -6.12 20.78
N GLU A 52 -5.93 -7.10 19.97
CA GLU A 52 -6.93 -8.11 20.32
C GLU A 52 -6.36 -9.52 20.17
N GLU A 53 -6.89 -10.48 20.93
CA GLU A 53 -6.52 -11.89 20.85
C GLU A 53 -7.17 -12.59 19.65
N THR A 54 -8.33 -12.10 19.18
CA THR A 54 -9.12 -12.65 18.07
C THR A 54 -8.23 -12.87 16.84
N GLU A 55 -8.03 -14.13 16.42
CA GLU A 55 -7.19 -14.51 15.28
C GLU A 55 -5.80 -13.84 15.28
N SER A 56 -5.23 -13.59 16.47
CA SER A 56 -3.96 -12.86 16.63
C SER A 56 -2.78 -13.53 15.94
N ASP A 57 -2.74 -14.87 15.86
CA ASP A 57 -1.71 -15.59 15.11
C ASP A 57 -1.79 -15.28 13.60
N PHE A 58 -3.00 -15.11 13.02
CA PHE A 58 -3.17 -14.67 11.64
C PHE A 58 -2.67 -13.24 11.45
N LEU A 59 -3.05 -12.31 12.33
CA LEU A 59 -2.64 -10.90 12.25
C LEU A 59 -1.11 -10.75 12.37
N LEU A 60 -0.50 -11.45 13.32
CA LEU A 60 0.95 -11.48 13.48
C LEU A 60 1.64 -12.07 12.25
N ALA A 61 1.17 -13.20 11.73
CA ALA A 61 1.76 -13.80 10.55
C ALA A 61 1.63 -12.89 9.32
N ASN A 62 0.47 -12.24 9.12
CA ASN A 62 0.27 -11.27 8.05
C ASN A 62 1.30 -10.13 8.15
N GLU A 63 1.48 -9.55 9.35
CA GLU A 63 2.46 -8.49 9.57
C GLU A 63 3.90 -8.93 9.31
N LEU A 64 4.28 -10.09 9.84
CA LEU A 64 5.62 -10.65 9.63
C LEU A 64 5.91 -10.94 8.15
N LEU A 65 4.91 -11.42 7.39
CA LEU A 65 5.05 -11.61 5.94
C LEU A 65 5.24 -10.27 5.21
N LYS A 66 4.50 -9.22 5.55
CA LYS A 66 4.71 -7.87 5.00
C LYS A 66 6.13 -7.37 5.29
N MET A 67 6.65 -7.60 6.50
CA MET A 67 8.02 -7.26 6.85
C MET A 67 9.05 -8.05 6.02
N LEU A 68 8.87 -9.36 5.85
CA LEU A 68 9.76 -10.18 5.02
C LEU A 68 9.80 -9.67 3.57
N LEU A 69 8.64 -9.35 3.00
CA LEU A 69 8.57 -8.80 1.64
C LEU A 69 9.29 -7.45 1.53
N THR A 70 9.20 -6.63 2.57
CA THR A 70 9.86 -5.31 2.63
C THR A 70 11.37 -5.45 2.78
N PHE A 71 11.85 -6.25 3.73
CA PHE A 71 13.29 -6.43 3.98
C PHE A 71 14.04 -7.15 2.86
N ASN A 72 13.36 -8.03 2.13
CA ASN A 72 13.92 -8.65 0.92
C ASN A 72 13.85 -7.73 -0.32
N GLY A 73 13.38 -6.49 -0.18
CA GLY A 73 13.27 -5.55 -1.30
C GLY A 73 12.30 -6.00 -2.39
N ILE A 74 11.28 -6.80 -2.04
CA ILE A 74 10.30 -7.33 -2.99
C ILE A 74 9.19 -6.32 -3.22
N THR A 75 8.64 -5.76 -2.14
CA THR A 75 7.46 -4.89 -2.20
C THR A 75 7.83 -3.42 -2.35
N PRO A 76 7.40 -2.73 -3.43
CA PRO A 76 7.49 -1.28 -3.53
C PRO A 76 6.73 -0.61 -2.38
N GLN A 77 7.36 0.35 -1.72
CA GLN A 77 6.77 1.10 -0.60
C GLN A 77 6.21 2.45 -1.07
N VAL A 78 5.19 2.95 -0.37
CA VAL A 78 4.63 4.30 -0.57
C VAL A 78 5.27 5.29 0.40
N PHE A 79 5.50 6.51 -0.08
CA PHE A 79 5.96 7.64 0.69
C PHE A 79 5.12 8.88 0.36
N PHE A 80 4.98 9.77 1.33
CA PHE A 80 4.19 10.99 1.22
C PHE A 80 5.11 12.19 1.43
N ALA A 81 5.54 12.77 0.31
CA ALA A 81 6.44 13.92 0.28
C ALA A 81 5.76 15.20 -0.23
N LEU A 82 4.46 15.14 -0.49
CA LEU A 82 3.63 16.25 -0.92
C LEU A 82 2.56 16.54 0.13
N THR A 83 2.07 17.77 0.14
CA THR A 83 1.02 18.25 1.04
C THR A 83 0.15 19.27 0.33
N PHE A 84 -1.15 19.21 0.61
CA PHE A 84 -2.10 20.28 0.26
C PHE A 84 -2.07 21.44 1.26
N ASN A 85 -1.26 21.34 2.32
CA ASN A 85 -1.31 22.21 3.50
C ASN A 85 -2.68 22.20 4.20
N ASP A 86 -3.38 21.07 4.09
CA ASP A 86 -4.59 20.74 4.82
C ASP A 86 -4.35 19.37 5.47
N ASP A 87 -4.04 19.39 6.77
CA ASP A 87 -3.63 18.18 7.50
C ASP A 87 -4.72 17.10 7.46
N LYS A 88 -6.00 17.49 7.49
CA LYS A 88 -7.12 16.54 7.46
C LYS A 88 -7.24 15.88 6.09
N LEU A 89 -7.13 16.67 5.03
CA LEU A 89 -7.12 16.14 3.66
C LEU A 89 -5.91 15.23 3.44
N ASP A 90 -4.72 15.65 3.86
CA ASP A 90 -3.49 14.88 3.70
C ASP A 90 -3.59 13.53 4.46
N GLU A 91 -4.08 13.55 5.70
CA GLU A 91 -4.34 12.32 6.49
C GLU A 91 -5.30 11.37 5.79
N GLN A 92 -6.41 11.88 5.24
CA GLN A 92 -7.38 11.07 4.50
C GLN A 92 -6.74 10.44 3.25
N LEU A 93 -6.00 11.22 2.46
CA LEU A 93 -5.34 10.72 1.25
C LEU A 93 -4.24 9.70 1.59
N ILE A 94 -3.49 9.92 2.69
CA ILE A 94 -2.50 8.96 3.20
C ILE A 94 -3.16 7.65 3.56
N GLN A 95 -4.29 7.68 4.29
CA GLN A 95 -5.02 6.46 4.68
C GLN A 95 -5.54 5.70 3.46
N ILE A 96 -6.15 6.40 2.50
CA ILE A 96 -6.67 5.79 1.26
C ILE A 96 -5.53 5.16 0.46
N ALA A 97 -4.43 5.88 0.23
CA ALA A 97 -3.28 5.38 -0.52
C ALA A 97 -2.60 4.19 0.18
N THR A 98 -2.46 4.25 1.51
CA THR A 98 -1.88 3.16 2.30
C THR A 98 -2.76 1.92 2.24
N ARG A 99 -4.10 2.07 2.29
CA ARG A 99 -5.03 0.95 2.17
C ARG A 99 -4.96 0.32 0.77
N MET A 100 -4.93 1.11 -0.30
CA MET A 100 -4.72 0.60 -1.67
C MET A 100 -3.40 -0.16 -1.81
N HIS A 101 -2.30 0.37 -1.24
CA HIS A 101 -1.02 -0.33 -1.20
C HIS A 101 -1.14 -1.68 -0.49
N ARG A 102 -1.77 -1.70 0.68
CA ARG A 102 -1.99 -2.92 1.49
C ARG A 102 -2.77 -3.98 0.74
N VAL A 103 -3.83 -3.64 0.00
CA VAL A 103 -4.62 -4.60 -0.79
C VAL A 103 -3.73 -5.44 -1.71
N VAL A 104 -2.80 -4.80 -2.44
CA VAL A 104 -1.90 -5.51 -3.35
C VAL A 104 -0.90 -6.39 -2.59
N VAL A 105 -0.43 -5.93 -1.43
CA VAL A 105 0.47 -6.72 -0.58
C VAL A 105 -0.27 -7.90 0.06
N HIS A 106 -1.53 -7.71 0.46
CA HIS A 106 -2.40 -8.73 1.03
C HIS A 106 -2.70 -9.86 0.04
N ALA A 107 -2.80 -9.57 -1.26
CA ALA A 107 -2.88 -10.61 -2.30
C ALA A 107 -1.66 -11.57 -2.32
N ILE A 108 -0.53 -11.16 -1.75
CA ILE A 108 0.65 -12.00 -1.57
C ILE A 108 0.57 -12.72 -0.22
N THR A 109 0.30 -11.98 0.86
CA THR A 109 0.35 -12.53 2.22
C THR A 109 -0.81 -13.49 2.49
N TYR A 110 -2.04 -13.21 2.05
CA TYR A 110 -3.18 -14.12 2.22
C TYR A 110 -2.96 -15.46 1.53
N ARG A 111 -2.38 -15.46 0.34
CA ARG A 111 -1.98 -16.68 -0.36
C ARG A 111 -0.95 -17.48 0.42
N GLU A 112 0.06 -16.83 0.98
CA GLU A 112 1.07 -17.50 1.81
C GLU A 112 0.49 -17.98 3.15
N LEU A 113 -0.47 -17.26 3.73
CA LEU A 113 -1.19 -17.70 4.92
C LEU A 113 -2.09 -18.91 4.61
N ALA A 114 -2.67 -18.98 3.41
CA ALA A 114 -3.47 -20.11 2.95
C ALA A 114 -2.61 -21.37 2.80
N THR A 115 -1.41 -21.27 2.21
CA THR A 115 -0.46 -22.41 2.15
C THR A 115 -0.03 -22.88 3.54
N LYS A 116 -0.03 -21.97 4.52
CA LYS A 116 0.22 -22.27 5.93
C LYS A 116 -1.02 -22.69 6.72
N GLN A 117 -2.18 -22.88 6.09
CA GLN A 117 -3.44 -23.27 6.75
C GLN A 117 -3.83 -22.30 7.89
N MET A 118 -3.56 -21.00 7.69
CA MET A 118 -3.94 -19.94 8.64
C MET A 118 -5.18 -19.18 8.19
N LEU A 119 -5.74 -19.52 7.01
CA LEU A 119 -7.07 -19.11 6.58
C LEU A 119 -8.02 -20.28 6.85
N THR A 120 -8.65 -20.28 8.01
CA THR A 120 -9.63 -21.28 8.41
C THR A 120 -11.04 -20.70 8.31
N GLN A 121 -12.08 -21.53 8.47
CA GLN A 121 -13.46 -21.03 8.57
C GLN A 121 -13.61 -20.03 9.72
N GLN A 122 -12.99 -20.31 10.87
CA GLN A 122 -12.99 -19.40 12.02
C GLN A 122 -12.37 -18.04 11.66
N THR A 123 -11.27 -18.05 10.91
CA THR A 123 -10.62 -16.83 10.43
C THR A 123 -11.53 -16.07 9.47
N ALA A 124 -12.22 -16.77 8.57
CA ALA A 124 -13.16 -16.16 7.63
C ALA A 124 -14.37 -15.53 8.34
N ASP A 125 -14.94 -16.23 9.32
CA ASP A 125 -16.07 -15.74 10.12
C ASP A 125 -15.66 -14.48 10.91
N ALA A 126 -14.49 -14.51 11.56
CA ALA A 126 -13.97 -13.37 12.30
C ALA A 126 -13.64 -12.19 11.38
N TYR A 127 -13.08 -12.44 10.19
CA TYR A 127 -12.81 -11.40 9.19
C TYR A 127 -14.10 -10.71 8.76
N LEU A 128 -15.13 -11.49 8.43
CA LEU A 128 -16.43 -10.96 8.03
C LEU A 128 -17.09 -10.16 9.16
N ALA A 129 -17.02 -10.65 10.40
CA ALA A 129 -17.48 -9.92 11.58
C ALA A 129 -16.73 -8.58 11.76
N GLY A 130 -15.42 -8.56 11.50
CA GLY A 130 -14.61 -7.34 11.46
C GLY A 130 -15.13 -6.34 10.44
N VAL A 131 -15.33 -6.77 9.19
CA VAL A 131 -15.90 -5.93 8.12
C VAL A 131 -17.27 -5.37 8.52
N GLN A 132 -18.16 -6.21 9.04
CA GLN A 132 -19.52 -5.81 9.43
C GLN A 132 -19.56 -4.90 10.65
N SER A 133 -18.57 -4.98 11.54
CA SER A 133 -18.48 -4.10 12.70
C SER A 133 -17.97 -2.70 12.36
N GLU A 134 -17.23 -2.56 11.25
CA GLU A 134 -16.67 -1.28 10.80
C GLU A 134 -17.55 -0.58 9.75
N LEU A 135 -18.41 -1.33 9.07
CA LEU A 135 -19.20 -0.82 7.95
C LEU A 135 -20.70 -0.90 8.20
N THR A 136 -21.40 0.20 7.92
CA THR A 136 -22.86 0.16 7.82
C THR A 136 -23.29 -0.43 6.47
N PRO A 137 -24.35 -1.26 6.38
CA PRO A 137 -24.86 -1.74 5.10
C PRO A 137 -25.30 -0.60 4.18
N GLU A 138 -25.17 -0.79 2.88
CA GLU A 138 -25.64 0.18 1.90
C GLU A 138 -27.16 0.25 1.87
N ASN A 139 -27.68 1.46 1.61
CA ASN A 139 -29.10 1.72 1.44
C ASN A 139 -29.53 1.82 -0.05
N GLY A 140 -28.59 1.62 -0.98
CA GLY A 140 -28.79 1.74 -2.42
C GLY A 140 -28.30 3.07 -3.04
N ASP A 141 -27.92 4.05 -2.22
CA ASP A 141 -27.39 5.34 -2.67
C ASP A 141 -25.92 5.53 -2.28
N LEU A 142 -25.22 6.42 -3.00
CA LEU A 142 -23.87 6.85 -2.63
C LEU A 142 -23.93 7.84 -1.46
N ASP A 143 -23.12 7.61 -0.44
CA ASP A 143 -22.99 8.44 0.76
C ASP A 143 -21.51 8.75 1.05
N ASP A 144 -21.22 9.19 2.27
CA ASP A 144 -19.85 9.53 2.71
C ASP A 144 -19.02 8.28 3.08
N GLU A 145 -19.67 7.14 3.33
CA GLU A 145 -19.01 5.88 3.68
C GLU A 145 -18.74 5.00 2.45
N SER A 146 -19.34 5.30 1.28
CA SER A 146 -19.19 4.51 0.05
C SER A 146 -17.73 4.22 -0.35
N LEU A 147 -16.82 5.19 -0.20
CA LEU A 147 -15.39 4.95 -0.48
C LEU A 147 -14.77 3.99 0.54
N TRP A 148 -15.12 4.13 1.82
CA TRP A 148 -14.61 3.24 2.85
C TRP A 148 -15.11 1.80 2.66
N ARG A 149 -16.41 1.64 2.36
CA ARG A 149 -16.99 0.34 1.98
C ARG A 149 -16.27 -0.27 0.79
N LEU A 150 -16.01 0.51 -0.27
CA LEU A 150 -15.26 0.05 -1.44
C LEU A 150 -13.88 -0.51 -1.06
N LEU A 151 -13.09 0.23 -0.30
CA LEU A 151 -11.72 -0.18 0.03
C LEU A 151 -11.70 -1.40 0.97
N MET A 152 -12.64 -1.50 1.91
CA MET A 152 -12.77 -2.63 2.82
C MET A 152 -13.27 -3.89 2.12
N VAL A 153 -14.31 -3.76 1.27
CA VAL A 153 -14.85 -4.87 0.48
C VAL A 153 -13.82 -5.34 -0.56
N LEU A 154 -13.03 -4.44 -1.14
CA LEU A 154 -11.91 -4.80 -2.03
C LEU A 154 -10.89 -5.69 -1.33
N ASP A 155 -10.42 -5.33 -0.13
CA ASP A 155 -9.47 -6.19 0.60
C ASP A 155 -10.12 -7.52 1.01
N ALA A 156 -11.41 -7.50 1.38
CA ALA A 156 -12.18 -8.70 1.69
C ALA A 156 -12.34 -9.64 0.49
N LEU A 157 -12.48 -9.13 -0.73
CA LEU A 157 -12.48 -9.94 -1.96
C LEU A 157 -11.11 -10.58 -2.20
N VAL A 158 -10.02 -9.86 -1.93
CA VAL A 158 -8.66 -10.41 -2.02
C VAL A 158 -8.43 -11.50 -0.98
N PHE A 159 -8.98 -11.35 0.22
CA PHE A 159 -9.01 -12.40 1.23
C PHE A 159 -9.82 -13.61 0.77
N ALA A 160 -11.04 -13.39 0.26
CA ALA A 160 -11.97 -14.44 -0.15
C ALA A 160 -11.42 -15.35 -1.26
N ASP A 161 -10.61 -14.83 -2.19
CA ASP A 161 -9.96 -15.60 -3.25
C ASP A 161 -9.03 -16.72 -2.72
N ASN A 162 -8.64 -16.64 -1.45
CA ASN A 162 -7.75 -17.60 -0.80
C ASN A 162 -8.49 -18.56 0.16
N LEU A 163 -9.82 -18.48 0.24
CA LEU A 163 -10.64 -19.41 1.01
C LEU A 163 -10.95 -20.69 0.21
N VAL A 164 -11.13 -21.80 0.91
CA VAL A 164 -11.55 -23.08 0.27
C VAL A 164 -12.99 -22.98 -0.22
N GLU A 165 -13.88 -22.40 0.59
CA GLU A 165 -15.30 -22.17 0.26
C GLU A 165 -15.62 -20.70 0.53
N ALA A 166 -15.75 -19.90 -0.53
CA ALA A 166 -15.93 -18.46 -0.44
C ALA A 166 -17.37 -17.98 -0.68
N SER A 167 -18.27 -18.86 -1.14
CA SER A 167 -19.60 -18.46 -1.65
C SER A 167 -20.42 -17.70 -0.61
N ASP A 168 -20.47 -18.22 0.62
CA ASP A 168 -21.27 -17.62 1.69
C ASP A 168 -20.65 -16.30 2.15
N PHE A 169 -19.31 -16.25 2.22
CA PHE A 169 -18.56 -15.05 2.54
C PHE A 169 -18.83 -13.94 1.51
N THR A 170 -18.69 -14.23 0.22
CA THR A 170 -18.91 -13.25 -0.84
C THR A 170 -20.38 -12.86 -0.97
N ALA A 171 -21.32 -13.78 -0.72
CA ALA A 171 -22.75 -13.48 -0.74
C ALA A 171 -23.14 -12.46 0.33
N VAL A 172 -22.55 -12.53 1.53
CA VAL A 172 -22.78 -11.52 2.58
C VAL A 172 -22.28 -10.14 2.14
N LEU A 173 -21.09 -10.07 1.52
CA LEU A 173 -20.54 -8.81 1.02
C LEU A 173 -21.42 -8.21 -0.10
N GLU A 174 -21.85 -9.03 -1.05
CA GLU A 174 -22.71 -8.62 -2.15
C GLU A 174 -24.08 -8.12 -1.67
N ASN A 175 -24.69 -8.81 -0.69
CA ASN A 175 -26.00 -8.44 -0.15
C ASN A 175 -25.96 -7.16 0.69
N ASN A 176 -24.90 -6.98 1.50
CA ASN A 176 -24.81 -5.83 2.41
C ASN A 176 -24.19 -4.59 1.73
N TYR A 177 -23.34 -4.77 0.73
CA TYR A 177 -22.56 -3.69 0.10
C TYR A 177 -22.57 -3.78 -1.44
N PRO A 178 -23.73 -3.88 -2.11
CA PRO A 178 -23.82 -4.18 -3.55
C PRO A 178 -23.07 -3.20 -4.48
N LEU A 179 -23.09 -1.89 -4.22
CA LEU A 179 -22.39 -0.87 -5.01
C LEU A 179 -20.87 -1.01 -4.83
N ALA A 180 -20.41 -1.05 -3.58
CA ALA A 180 -19.01 -1.26 -3.25
C ALA A 180 -18.49 -2.59 -3.77
N TYR A 181 -19.25 -3.67 -3.63
CA TYR A 181 -18.91 -5.01 -4.09
C TYR A 181 -18.71 -5.06 -5.61
N THR A 182 -19.65 -4.49 -6.38
CA THR A 182 -19.56 -4.43 -7.85
C THR A 182 -18.30 -3.69 -8.31
N ALA A 183 -18.00 -2.54 -7.69
CA ALA A 183 -16.79 -1.78 -7.99
C ALA A 183 -15.52 -2.52 -7.53
N ALA A 184 -15.54 -3.11 -6.34
CA ALA A 184 -14.44 -3.86 -5.76
C ALA A 184 -14.05 -5.07 -6.63
N GLN A 185 -15.02 -5.80 -7.19
CA GLN A 185 -14.75 -6.91 -8.11
C GLN A 185 -13.93 -6.46 -9.32
N THR A 186 -14.28 -5.31 -9.90
CA THR A 186 -13.57 -4.74 -11.06
C THR A 186 -12.12 -4.37 -10.69
N LEU A 187 -11.90 -3.88 -9.47
CA LEU A 187 -10.56 -3.50 -8.98
C LEU A 187 -9.72 -4.71 -8.53
N ALA A 188 -10.35 -5.76 -8.00
CA ALA A 188 -9.69 -6.96 -7.51
C ALA A 188 -9.21 -7.86 -8.66
N GLU A 189 -9.99 -7.99 -9.74
CA GLU A 189 -9.73 -8.96 -10.82
C GLU A 189 -8.30 -8.88 -11.41
N PRO A 190 -7.73 -7.69 -11.72
CA PRO A 190 -6.35 -7.60 -12.20
C PRO A 190 -5.30 -8.07 -11.18
N ILE A 191 -5.54 -7.81 -9.89
CA ILE A 191 -4.65 -8.18 -8.79
C ILE A 191 -4.65 -9.69 -8.60
N LEU A 192 -5.83 -10.31 -8.57
CA LEU A 192 -6.00 -11.75 -8.35
C LEU A 192 -5.39 -12.59 -9.48
N ARG A 193 -5.44 -12.10 -10.72
CA ARG A 193 -4.84 -12.78 -11.88
C ARG A 193 -3.34 -12.56 -12.03
N ALA A 194 -2.75 -11.62 -11.31
CA ALA A 194 -1.36 -11.24 -11.50
C ALA A 194 -0.39 -12.22 -10.83
N ASP A 195 0.74 -12.48 -11.49
CA ASP A 195 1.89 -13.12 -10.85
C ASP A 195 2.70 -12.11 -10.02
N LEU A 196 2.33 -12.00 -8.74
CA LEU A 196 2.91 -11.05 -7.79
C LEU A 196 4.26 -11.51 -7.19
N LYS A 197 5.01 -12.39 -7.88
CA LYS A 197 6.35 -12.82 -7.44
C LYS A 197 7.44 -11.79 -7.69
N GLN A 198 7.24 -10.89 -8.65
CA GLN A 198 8.25 -9.91 -9.06
C GLN A 198 7.83 -8.49 -8.68
N SER A 199 8.76 -7.70 -8.13
CA SER A 199 8.53 -6.31 -7.71
C SER A 199 7.93 -5.42 -8.80
N ARG A 200 8.30 -5.65 -10.07
CA ARG A 200 7.76 -4.90 -11.21
C ARG A 200 6.26 -5.16 -11.38
N GLN A 201 5.83 -6.42 -11.23
CA GLN A 201 4.41 -6.77 -11.34
C GLN A 201 3.62 -6.25 -10.14
N ILE A 202 4.20 -6.34 -8.93
CA ILE A 202 3.61 -5.75 -7.72
C ILE A 202 3.41 -4.24 -7.91
N ARG A 203 4.44 -3.52 -8.35
CA ARG A 203 4.35 -2.08 -8.67
C ARG A 203 3.26 -1.81 -9.70
N HIS A 204 3.22 -2.59 -10.77
CA HIS A 204 2.24 -2.40 -11.83
C HIS A 204 0.81 -2.53 -11.28
N GLN A 205 0.52 -3.54 -10.45
CA GLN A 205 -0.81 -3.69 -9.85
C GLN A 205 -1.15 -2.55 -8.87
N MET A 206 -0.18 -2.02 -8.12
CA MET A 206 -0.40 -0.82 -7.29
C MET A 206 -0.82 0.40 -8.13
N VAL A 207 -0.10 0.67 -9.23
CA VAL A 207 -0.43 1.79 -10.12
C VAL A 207 -1.78 1.58 -10.81
N THR A 208 -2.05 0.36 -11.28
CA THR A 208 -3.35 0.00 -11.87
C THR A 208 -4.49 0.22 -10.87
N LEU A 209 -4.31 -0.16 -9.60
CA LEU A 209 -5.31 0.05 -8.56
C LEU A 209 -5.54 1.54 -8.28
N PHE A 210 -4.48 2.35 -8.23
CA PHE A 210 -4.59 3.81 -8.06
C PHE A 210 -5.44 4.45 -9.17
N VAL A 211 -5.18 4.08 -10.43
CA VAL A 211 -5.96 4.57 -11.57
C VAL A 211 -7.39 4.04 -11.52
N GLY A 212 -7.57 2.76 -11.22
CA GLY A 212 -8.88 2.12 -11.15
C GLY A 212 -9.78 2.76 -10.09
N LEU A 213 -9.24 3.09 -8.91
CA LEU A 213 -10.01 3.78 -7.88
C LEU A 213 -10.49 5.16 -8.35
N ASP A 214 -9.61 5.95 -8.98
CA ASP A 214 -9.99 7.26 -9.52
C ASP A 214 -11.07 7.14 -10.60
N ASP A 215 -11.05 6.09 -11.42
CA ASP A 215 -12.09 5.84 -12.42
C ASP A 215 -13.43 5.45 -11.79
N VAL A 216 -13.43 4.70 -10.69
CA VAL A 216 -14.64 4.43 -9.90
C VAL A 216 -15.18 5.71 -9.29
N LEU A 217 -14.34 6.52 -8.65
CA LEU A 217 -14.74 7.79 -8.02
C LEU A 217 -15.34 8.77 -9.03
N LYS A 218 -14.75 8.88 -10.22
CA LYS A 218 -15.32 9.70 -11.32
C LYS A 218 -16.71 9.21 -11.73
N LYS A 219 -16.92 7.90 -11.87
CA LYS A 219 -18.24 7.32 -12.20
C LYS A 219 -19.26 7.60 -11.10
N TRP A 220 -18.81 7.61 -9.85
CA TRP A 220 -19.61 7.97 -8.68
C TRP A 220 -19.82 9.48 -8.50
N GLY A 221 -19.25 10.32 -9.39
CA GLY A 221 -19.32 11.77 -9.28
C GLY A 221 -18.60 12.34 -8.05
N LYS A 222 -17.64 11.59 -7.49
CA LYS A 222 -16.86 11.96 -6.30
C LYS A 222 -15.47 12.49 -6.72
N PRO A 223 -14.84 13.35 -5.89
CA PRO A 223 -13.46 13.77 -6.11
C PRO A 223 -12.50 12.58 -6.19
N THR A 224 -11.51 12.66 -7.08
CA THR A 224 -10.44 11.67 -7.23
C THR A 224 -9.36 11.84 -6.17
N VAL A 225 -8.62 10.77 -5.89
CA VAL A 225 -7.44 10.80 -5.02
C VAL A 225 -6.23 11.36 -5.76
N ASN A 226 -6.14 11.14 -7.08
CA ASN A 226 -4.98 11.49 -7.91
C ASN A 226 -3.65 10.91 -7.35
N ALA A 227 -3.70 9.64 -6.93
CA ALA A 227 -2.59 8.96 -6.27
C ALA A 227 -1.34 8.82 -7.15
N LYS A 228 -1.49 8.92 -8.49
CA LYS A 228 -0.35 8.96 -9.41
C LYS A 228 0.61 10.10 -9.15
N GLU A 229 0.10 11.26 -8.73
CA GLU A 229 0.91 12.43 -8.41
C GLU A 229 1.18 12.55 -6.92
N TYR A 230 0.15 12.38 -6.08
CA TYR A 230 0.27 12.56 -4.63
C TYR A 230 1.22 11.55 -3.98
N VAL A 231 1.14 10.27 -4.39
CA VAL A 231 1.88 9.18 -3.75
C VAL A 231 3.22 8.98 -4.41
N THR A 232 4.30 9.08 -3.64
CA THR A 232 5.63 8.69 -4.12
C THR A 232 5.79 7.17 -3.96
N LEU A 233 5.85 6.42 -5.06
CA LEU A 233 5.97 4.97 -5.04
C LEU A 233 7.40 4.53 -5.37
N THR A 234 7.98 3.66 -4.53
CA THR A 234 9.33 3.10 -4.70
C THR A 234 9.55 2.61 -6.13
N SER A 235 10.60 3.10 -6.78
CA SER A 235 10.92 2.71 -8.16
C SER A 235 11.49 1.30 -8.25
N VAL A 236 11.08 0.57 -9.28
CA VAL A 236 11.67 -0.72 -9.66
C VAL A 236 12.47 -0.51 -10.94
N LEU A 237 13.80 -0.53 -10.84
CA LEU A 237 14.72 -0.11 -11.89
C LEU A 237 15.71 -1.21 -12.25
N SER A 238 16.06 -1.32 -13.53
CA SER A 238 17.21 -2.14 -13.95
C SER A 238 18.52 -1.38 -13.82
N GLN A 239 19.64 -2.10 -13.75
CA GLN A 239 21.00 -1.54 -13.89
C GLN A 239 21.14 -0.57 -15.07
N ARG A 240 20.57 -0.94 -16.23
CA ARG A 240 20.54 -0.04 -17.39
C ARG A 240 19.87 1.28 -17.06
N GLN A 241 18.67 1.27 -16.47
CA GLN A 241 17.92 2.49 -16.13
C GLN A 241 18.67 3.33 -15.08
N LEU A 242 19.32 2.70 -14.10
CA LEU A 242 20.15 3.38 -13.09
C LEU A 242 21.33 4.14 -13.71
N ALA A 243 21.86 3.66 -14.84
CA ALA A 243 22.96 4.29 -15.57
C ALA A 243 22.51 5.37 -16.57
N LEU A 244 21.22 5.42 -16.93
CA LEU A 244 20.68 6.42 -17.85
C LEU A 244 20.56 7.81 -17.19
N PRO A 245 20.58 8.89 -17.98
CA PRO A 245 20.19 10.21 -17.52
C PRO A 245 18.73 10.26 -17.06
N VAL A 246 18.43 11.10 -16.06
CA VAL A 246 17.08 11.27 -15.49
C VAL A 246 16.04 11.55 -16.57
N ASN A 247 16.33 12.41 -17.54
CA ASN A 247 15.37 12.75 -18.59
C ASN A 247 15.00 11.59 -19.53
N GLN A 248 15.73 10.46 -19.50
CA GLN A 248 15.39 9.28 -20.29
C GLN A 248 14.45 8.34 -19.54
N VAL A 249 14.38 8.44 -18.21
CA VAL A 249 13.59 7.52 -17.36
C VAL A 249 12.40 8.23 -16.72
N PHE A 250 12.53 9.53 -16.42
CA PHE A 250 11.52 10.32 -15.74
C PHE A 250 11.18 11.60 -16.51
N THR A 251 9.94 12.03 -16.36
CA THR A 251 9.45 13.36 -16.72
C THR A 251 9.35 14.17 -15.43
N ILE A 252 9.90 15.39 -15.42
CA ILE A 252 9.76 16.29 -14.27
C ILE A 252 8.53 17.15 -14.49
N PHE A 253 7.59 17.09 -13.57
CA PHE A 253 6.31 17.78 -13.62
C PHE A 253 6.18 18.74 -12.45
N HIS A 254 5.61 19.93 -12.69
CA HIS A 254 5.35 20.92 -11.65
C HIS A 254 4.11 20.51 -10.85
N SER A 255 4.25 20.33 -9.54
CA SER A 255 3.12 19.95 -8.71
C SER A 255 2.35 21.17 -8.26
N GLU A 256 1.02 21.08 -8.29
CA GLU A 256 0.12 22.05 -7.63
C GLU A 256 0.19 21.93 -6.09
N MET A 257 0.74 20.82 -5.58
CA MET A 257 1.02 20.60 -4.16
C MET A 257 2.40 21.14 -3.78
N THR A 258 2.63 21.32 -2.48
CA THR A 258 3.93 21.72 -1.96
C THR A 258 4.70 20.54 -1.36
N ASP A 259 6.01 20.67 -1.24
CA ASP A 259 6.87 19.70 -0.58
C ASP A 259 6.53 19.64 0.92
N PHE A 260 6.25 18.44 1.43
CA PHE A 260 5.80 18.25 2.80
C PHE A 260 6.81 18.77 3.84
N GLN A 261 8.11 18.59 3.59
CA GLN A 261 9.16 18.95 4.53
C GLN A 261 9.50 20.44 4.48
N THR A 262 9.63 20.98 3.26
CA THR A 262 10.10 22.36 3.08
C THR A 262 8.97 23.38 2.97
N LYS A 263 7.73 22.92 2.73
CA LYS A 263 6.54 23.74 2.47
C LYS A 263 6.70 24.69 1.27
N LYS A 264 7.57 24.33 0.33
CA LYS A 264 7.87 25.11 -0.89
C LYS A 264 7.31 24.42 -2.13
N THR A 265 7.41 25.11 -3.27
CA THR A 265 7.07 24.55 -4.58
C THR A 265 7.72 23.19 -4.80
N ALA A 266 6.91 22.19 -5.13
CA ALA A 266 7.38 20.86 -5.44
C ALA A 266 7.34 20.58 -6.94
N TYR A 267 8.27 19.73 -7.37
CA TYR A 267 8.22 19.06 -8.66
C TYR A 267 8.28 17.56 -8.42
N VAL A 268 7.51 16.81 -9.20
CA VAL A 268 7.45 15.35 -9.13
C VAL A 268 8.20 14.72 -10.30
N GLY A 269 8.92 13.65 -10.03
CA GLY A 269 9.52 12.79 -11.04
C GLY A 269 8.56 11.68 -11.42
N LEU A 270 7.82 11.86 -12.52
CA LEU A 270 6.92 10.83 -13.05
C LEU A 270 7.72 9.83 -13.88
N ASN A 271 7.60 8.54 -13.58
CA ASN A 271 8.25 7.50 -14.37
C ASN A 271 7.63 7.45 -15.77
N LYS A 272 8.43 7.45 -16.83
CA LYS A 272 7.90 7.48 -18.21
C LYS A 272 7.12 6.23 -18.63
N GLY A 273 7.26 5.12 -17.91
CA GLY A 273 6.60 3.86 -18.24
C GLY A 273 5.18 3.74 -17.65
N ASP A 274 4.93 4.31 -16.47
CA ASP A 274 3.66 4.19 -15.75
C ASP A 274 3.10 5.54 -15.25
N GLU A 275 3.85 6.62 -15.48
CA GLU A 275 3.55 8.00 -15.06
C GLU A 275 3.31 8.16 -13.56
N GLN A 276 3.76 7.21 -12.74
CA GLN A 276 3.65 7.29 -11.29
C GLN A 276 4.78 8.14 -10.72
N ASN A 277 4.43 9.04 -9.78
CA ASN A 277 5.38 9.79 -9.00
C ASN A 277 6.34 8.85 -8.26
N SER A 278 7.63 9.05 -8.54
CA SER A 278 8.73 8.23 -8.05
C SER A 278 9.67 8.99 -7.13
N PHE A 279 9.62 10.33 -7.13
CA PHE A 279 10.37 11.20 -6.24
C PHE A 279 9.83 12.63 -6.28
N VAL A 280 10.05 13.37 -5.20
CA VAL A 280 9.76 14.80 -5.10
C VAL A 280 11.06 15.58 -4.99
N ILE A 281 11.14 16.73 -5.66
CA ILE A 281 12.24 17.68 -5.53
C ILE A 281 11.71 19.09 -5.32
N THR A 282 12.43 19.86 -4.51
CA THR A 282 12.22 21.30 -4.36
C THR A 282 13.33 22.03 -5.14
N PRO A 283 13.00 22.90 -6.11
CA PRO A 283 13.99 23.66 -6.86
C PRO A 283 14.59 24.79 -6.00
N PRO A 284 15.69 25.42 -6.44
CA PRO A 284 16.20 26.63 -5.81
C PRO A 284 15.13 27.73 -5.72
N GLU A 285 15.14 28.47 -4.61
CA GLU A 285 14.21 29.60 -4.40
C GLU A 285 14.40 30.67 -5.46
N ASN A 286 15.66 31.03 -5.72
CA ASN A 286 16.02 32.01 -6.74
C ASN A 286 15.68 31.49 -8.14
N GLU A 287 14.75 32.15 -8.81
CA GLU A 287 14.26 31.76 -10.14
C GLU A 287 15.36 31.78 -11.19
N ALA A 288 16.35 32.67 -11.06
CA ALA A 288 17.47 32.75 -11.99
C ALA A 288 18.33 31.47 -12.00
N ASP A 289 18.35 30.71 -10.90
CA ASP A 289 19.14 29.48 -10.77
C ASP A 289 18.39 28.24 -11.27
N ARG A 290 17.06 28.33 -11.44
CA ARG A 290 16.22 27.18 -11.83
C ARG A 290 16.57 26.58 -13.20
N PRO A 291 16.85 27.35 -14.27
CA PRO A 291 17.22 26.77 -15.56
C PRO A 291 18.49 25.91 -15.47
N ALA A 292 19.51 26.38 -14.76
CA ALA A 292 20.74 25.63 -14.54
C ALA A 292 20.50 24.37 -13.69
N PHE A 293 19.69 24.50 -12.64
CA PHE A 293 19.28 23.38 -11.79
C PHE A 293 18.59 22.27 -12.60
N PHE A 294 17.55 22.60 -13.38
CA PHE A 294 16.84 21.59 -14.16
C PHE A 294 17.70 20.99 -15.27
N LYS A 295 18.55 21.80 -15.93
CA LYS A 295 19.51 21.27 -16.92
C LYS A 295 20.46 20.24 -16.29
N ALA A 296 20.98 20.52 -15.09
CA ALA A 296 21.84 19.60 -14.36
C ALA A 296 21.07 18.34 -13.91
N LEU A 297 19.86 18.50 -13.37
CA LEU A 297 18.99 17.41 -12.96
C LEU A 297 18.71 16.45 -14.12
N TYR A 298 18.32 16.96 -15.27
CA TYR A 298 17.99 16.14 -16.44
C TYR A 298 19.17 15.33 -16.97
N ALA A 299 20.39 15.88 -16.86
CA ALA A 299 21.61 15.25 -17.31
C ALA A 299 22.21 14.26 -16.27
N MET A 300 21.81 14.36 -15.00
CA MET A 300 22.28 13.50 -13.91
C MET A 300 21.90 12.05 -14.17
N LYS A 301 22.74 11.09 -13.76
CA LYS A 301 22.37 9.67 -13.78
C LYS A 301 21.28 9.39 -12.75
N VAL A 302 20.37 8.47 -13.05
CA VAL A 302 19.31 8.07 -12.11
C VAL A 302 19.88 7.56 -10.78
N SER A 303 20.93 6.74 -10.81
CA SER A 303 21.62 6.26 -9.60
C SER A 303 22.18 7.38 -8.73
N GLU A 304 22.76 8.42 -9.34
CA GLU A 304 23.28 9.60 -8.63
C GLU A 304 22.15 10.41 -8.01
N LEU A 305 21.04 10.59 -8.73
CA LEU A 305 19.85 11.27 -8.21
C LEU A 305 19.29 10.55 -6.98
N PHE A 306 19.05 9.24 -7.08
CA PHE A 306 18.47 8.46 -5.99
C PHE A 306 19.38 8.47 -4.76
N LYS A 307 20.71 8.38 -4.97
CA LYS A 307 21.69 8.54 -3.88
C LYS A 307 21.63 9.95 -3.26
N LYS A 308 21.56 10.99 -4.07
CA LYS A 308 21.50 12.39 -3.61
C LYS A 308 20.25 12.69 -2.79
N LEU A 309 19.12 12.10 -3.17
CA LEU A 309 17.84 12.26 -2.46
C LEU A 309 17.65 11.23 -1.32
N ALA A 310 18.62 10.35 -1.09
CA ALA A 310 18.52 9.24 -0.14
C ALA A 310 17.26 8.38 -0.37
N LEU A 311 16.86 8.20 -1.63
CA LEU A 311 15.66 7.47 -2.00
C LEU A 311 15.94 5.98 -2.16
N PRO A 312 15.12 5.11 -1.55
CA PRO A 312 15.18 3.69 -1.82
C PRO A 312 14.70 3.38 -3.24
N TYR A 313 15.26 2.34 -3.83
CA TYR A 313 14.77 1.72 -5.05
C TYR A 313 14.96 0.21 -4.96
N ILE A 314 14.18 -0.51 -5.76
CA ILE A 314 14.33 -1.94 -5.96
C ILE A 314 15.04 -2.15 -7.28
N GLU A 315 16.20 -2.79 -7.24
CA GLU A 315 16.88 -3.23 -8.46
C GLU A 315 16.24 -4.52 -8.96
N ARG A 316 15.73 -4.53 -10.20
CA ARG A 316 15.26 -5.77 -10.82
C ARG A 316 16.44 -6.60 -11.30
N VAL A 317 16.53 -7.83 -10.80
CA VAL A 317 17.45 -8.88 -11.26
C VAL A 317 16.94 -9.50 -12.56
#